data_AF-A0AAU4EKC3-F1
#
_entry.id   AF-A0AAU4EKC3-F1
#
_cell.length_a   1.000
_cell.length_b   1.000
_cell.length_c   1.000
_cell.angle_alpha   90.00
_cell.angle_beta   90.00
_cell.angle_gamma   90.00
#
_symmetry.space_group_name_H-M   'P 1'
#
loop_
_entity.id
_entity.type
_entity.pdbx_description
1 polymer ?
#
loop_
_entity_poly.entity_id
_entity_poly.type
_entity_poly.pdbx_seq_one_letter_code
_entity_poly.pdbx_strand_id
1 'polypeptide(L)'
;MAQTASDRQRVHEFLTGRGWRADERTADDPAWEFPGSFGGARCNAVADATPVPLQAYFSYGDDGAAVFCVVPAGNLHGSGCAEHDTAEQVVTLDGFGDLLDDLEPRAAAHDLRALIECRYFGPC
;
A
#
# COMPACT_ATOMS: atom_id res chain seq x y z
N MET A 1 16.66 -18.89 -11.73
CA MET A 1 16.31 -18.26 -10.43
C MET A 1 17.14 -16.98 -10.17
N ALA A 2 17.18 -16.05 -11.13
CA ALA A 2 17.89 -14.75 -10.99
C ALA A 2 17.00 -13.54 -11.33
N GLN A 3 15.70 -13.79 -11.55
CA GLN A 3 14.74 -12.80 -12.04
C GLN A 3 14.23 -11.90 -10.90
N THR A 4 14.03 -12.47 -9.71
CA THR A 4 13.48 -11.79 -8.52
C THR A 4 14.35 -10.64 -7.99
N ALA A 5 15.68 -10.78 -7.95
CA ALA A 5 16.55 -9.71 -7.48
C ALA A 5 16.56 -8.50 -8.44
N SER A 6 16.53 -8.75 -9.76
CA SER A 6 16.43 -7.69 -10.76
C SER A 6 15.08 -6.99 -10.72
N ASP A 7 14.00 -7.75 -10.48
CA ASP A 7 12.65 -7.22 -10.42
C ASP A 7 12.44 -6.35 -9.17
N ARG A 8 12.97 -6.78 -8.01
CA ARG A 8 12.96 -5.99 -6.77
C ARG A 8 13.69 -4.66 -6.94
N GLN A 9 14.88 -4.67 -7.54
CA GLN A 9 15.64 -3.44 -7.79
C GLN A 9 14.86 -2.49 -8.70
N ARG A 10 14.23 -3.00 -9.76
CA ARG A 10 13.39 -2.19 -10.67
C ARG A 10 12.20 -1.56 -9.94
N VAL A 11 11.46 -2.34 -9.14
CA VAL A 11 10.35 -1.83 -8.33
C VAL A 11 10.86 -0.79 -7.34
N HIS A 12 11.97 -1.06 -6.67
CA HIS A 12 12.58 -0.13 -5.72
C HIS A 12 12.90 1.22 -6.38
N GLU A 13 13.62 1.20 -7.50
CA GLU A 13 13.99 2.41 -8.25
C GLU A 13 12.75 3.15 -8.77
N PHE A 14 11.75 2.42 -9.27
CA PHE A 14 10.50 3.01 -9.74
C PHE A 14 9.73 3.71 -8.62
N LEU A 15 9.50 3.02 -7.50
CA LEU A 15 8.73 3.56 -6.37
C LEU A 15 9.46 4.73 -5.69
N THR A 16 10.76 4.59 -5.43
CA THR A 16 11.55 5.67 -4.82
C THR A 16 11.68 6.89 -5.75
N GLY A 17 11.78 6.68 -7.07
CA GLY A 17 11.71 7.75 -8.06
C GLY A 17 10.38 8.52 -8.05
N ARG A 18 9.28 7.88 -7.61
CA ARG A 18 7.95 8.49 -7.39
C ARG A 18 7.76 9.04 -5.99
N GLY A 19 8.78 8.99 -5.12
CA GLY A 19 8.73 9.54 -3.76
C GLY A 19 8.17 8.59 -2.69
N TRP A 20 7.99 7.31 -3.02
CA TRP A 20 7.69 6.28 -2.02
C TRP A 20 8.90 6.02 -1.11
N ARG A 21 8.63 5.50 0.10
CA ARG A 21 9.66 5.17 1.08
C ARG A 21 9.68 3.68 1.34
N ALA A 22 10.85 3.07 1.20
CA ALA A 22 11.06 1.70 1.65
C ALA A 22 11.16 1.65 3.17
N ASP A 23 10.55 0.64 3.80
CA ASP A 23 10.77 0.31 5.20
C ASP A 23 12.11 -0.42 5.35
N GLU A 24 13.10 0.31 5.85
CA GLU A 24 14.47 -0.17 6.06
C GLU A 24 14.55 -1.33 7.07
N ARG A 25 13.51 -1.55 7.90
CA ARG A 25 13.45 -2.71 8.82
C ARG A 25 13.26 -4.03 8.06
N THR A 26 12.85 -3.96 6.80
CA THR A 26 12.56 -5.10 5.93
C THR A 26 13.55 -5.18 4.77
N ALA A 27 14.82 -4.85 4.97
CA ALA A 27 15.81 -4.65 3.89
C ALA A 27 15.93 -5.78 2.85
N ASP A 28 15.71 -7.04 3.23
CA ASP A 28 15.78 -8.18 2.30
C ASP A 28 14.53 -8.29 1.40
N ASP A 29 13.39 -7.82 1.89
CA ASP A 29 12.07 -7.80 1.24
C ASP A 29 11.30 -6.53 1.64
N PRO A 30 11.74 -5.37 1.14
CA PRO A 30 11.22 -4.10 1.60
C PRO A 30 9.73 -3.97 1.29
N ALA A 31 8.95 -3.55 2.28
CA ALA A 31 7.67 -2.91 2.03
C ALA A 31 7.92 -1.45 1.66
N TRP A 32 7.09 -0.88 0.79
CA TRP A 32 7.11 0.53 0.45
C TRP A 32 5.81 1.19 0.84
N GLU A 33 5.89 2.41 1.38
CA GLU A 33 4.74 3.24 1.72
C GLU A 33 4.77 4.53 0.90
N PHE A 34 3.61 5.00 0.47
CA PHE A 34 3.42 6.28 -0.19
C PHE A 34 3.17 7.38 0.85
N PRO A 35 4.14 8.30 1.09
CA PRO A 35 4.02 9.32 2.14
C PRO A 35 2.93 10.36 1.86
N GLY A 36 2.46 10.46 0.62
CA GLY A 36 1.39 11.36 0.22
C GLY A 36 0.00 10.89 0.66
N SER A 37 -0.14 9.67 1.19
CA SER A 37 -1.40 9.15 1.72
C SER A 37 -2.02 10.13 2.73
N PHE A 38 -3.34 10.30 2.67
CA PHE A 38 -4.12 11.19 3.53
C PHE A 38 -3.67 12.66 3.48
N GLY A 39 -3.27 13.14 2.29
CA GLY A 39 -2.71 14.47 2.11
C GLY A 39 -1.37 14.69 2.83
N GLY A 40 -0.65 13.61 3.15
CA GLY A 40 0.59 13.65 3.94
C GLY A 40 0.38 13.75 5.45
N ALA A 41 -0.85 13.61 5.94
CA ALA A 41 -1.14 13.55 7.37
C ALA A 41 -0.49 12.31 7.98
N ARG A 42 0.15 12.48 9.15
CA ARG A 42 0.73 11.37 9.91
C ARG A 42 -0.21 10.90 10.99
N CYS A 43 -0.39 9.58 11.09
CA CYS A 43 -1.04 8.93 12.21
C CYS A 43 -0.07 7.94 12.86
N ASN A 44 -0.22 7.73 14.17
CA ASN A 44 0.51 6.67 14.85
C ASN A 44 -0.18 5.36 14.51
N ALA A 45 0.61 4.36 14.08
CA ALA A 45 0.11 3.01 13.87
C ALA A 45 -0.25 2.36 15.21
N VAL A 46 -1.55 2.12 15.40
CA VAL A 46 -2.12 1.37 16.52
C VAL A 46 -2.81 0.14 15.93
N ALA A 47 -2.10 -0.99 15.90
CA ALA A 47 -2.58 -2.29 15.43
C ALA A 47 -3.46 -2.18 14.15
N ASP A 48 -4.59 -2.87 14.13
CA ASP A 48 -5.59 -2.83 13.06
C ASP A 48 -6.53 -1.61 13.14
N ALA A 49 -6.41 -0.79 14.17
CA ALA A 49 -7.27 0.37 14.41
C ALA A 49 -6.95 1.58 13.52
N THR A 50 -5.76 1.59 12.92
CA THR A 50 -5.27 2.74 12.14
C THR A 50 -5.52 2.52 10.66
N PRO A 51 -6.00 3.53 9.92
CA PRO A 51 -6.06 3.47 8.48
C PRO A 51 -4.68 3.14 7.88
N VAL A 52 -4.67 2.21 6.95
CA VAL A 52 -3.50 1.72 6.23
C VAL A 52 -3.14 2.75 5.15
N PRO A 53 -1.89 3.26 5.10
CA PRO A 53 -1.46 4.10 3.99
C PRO A 53 -1.38 3.27 2.70
N LEU A 54 -1.36 3.94 1.54
CA LEU A 54 -1.06 3.25 0.29
C LEU A 54 0.34 2.64 0.40
N GLN A 55 0.42 1.32 0.25
CA GLN A 55 1.65 0.57 0.43
C GLN A 55 1.77 -0.57 -0.60
N ALA A 56 2.99 -1.05 -0.81
CA ALA A 56 3.29 -2.13 -1.75
C ALA A 56 4.40 -3.02 -1.19
N TYR A 57 4.39 -4.30 -1.52
CA TYR A 57 5.36 -5.26 -1.02
C TYR A 57 5.39 -6.54 -1.89
N PHE A 58 6.41 -7.37 -1.72
CA PHE A 58 6.43 -8.72 -2.30
C PHE A 58 5.92 -9.74 -1.29
N SER A 59 4.99 -10.59 -1.71
CA SER A 59 4.54 -11.76 -0.96
C SER A 59 5.04 -13.05 -1.62
N TYR A 60 5.16 -14.12 -0.83
CA TYR A 60 5.70 -15.40 -1.29
C TYR A 60 4.72 -16.53 -0.99
N GLY A 61 4.34 -17.27 -2.03
CA GLY A 61 3.53 -18.48 -1.89
C GLY A 61 4.34 -19.68 -1.40
N ASP A 62 3.64 -20.77 -1.07
CA ASP A 62 4.25 -22.04 -0.63
C ASP A 62 5.21 -22.66 -1.68
N ASP A 63 5.02 -22.32 -2.95
CA ASP A 63 5.87 -22.72 -4.07
C ASP A 63 7.13 -21.84 -4.23
N GLY A 64 7.28 -20.81 -3.39
CA GLY A 64 8.38 -19.85 -3.41
C GLY A 64 8.27 -18.81 -4.53
N ALA A 65 7.15 -18.76 -5.27
CA ALA A 65 6.92 -17.73 -6.26
C ALA A 65 6.60 -16.39 -5.58
N ALA A 66 7.33 -15.34 -5.98
CA ALA A 66 7.08 -13.99 -5.51
C ALA A 66 5.95 -13.36 -6.32
N VAL A 67 4.99 -12.72 -5.63
CA VAL A 67 3.96 -11.87 -6.24
C VAL A 67 4.09 -10.46 -5.69
N PHE A 68 3.82 -9.46 -6.53
CA PHE A 68 3.84 -8.07 -6.10
C PHE A 68 2.43 -7.64 -5.71
N CYS A 69 2.30 -7.14 -4.48
CA CYS A 69 1.03 -6.72 -3.88
C CYS A 69 1.01 -5.21 -3.70
N VAL A 70 -0.13 -4.58 -3.98
CA VAL A 70 -0.42 -3.19 -3.68
C VAL A 70 -1.67 -3.13 -2.80
N VAL A 71 -1.59 -2.43 -1.68
CA VAL A 71 -2.70 -2.21 -0.74
C VAL A 71 -3.11 -0.74 -0.83
N PRO A 72 -4.32 -0.43 -1.32
CA PRO A 72 -4.84 0.95 -1.36
C PRO A 72 -4.86 1.59 0.02
N ALA A 73 -4.84 2.93 0.08
CA ALA A 73 -5.03 3.64 1.34
C ALA A 73 -6.49 3.50 1.81
N GLY A 74 -6.72 3.24 3.10
CA GLY A 74 -8.07 3.06 3.66
C GLY A 74 -8.09 2.37 5.01
N ASN A 75 -9.26 1.89 5.44
CA ASN A 75 -9.41 1.02 6.60
C ASN A 75 -9.03 -0.42 6.27
N LEU A 76 -8.32 -1.09 7.18
CA LEU A 76 -7.97 -2.50 7.02
C LEU A 76 -9.20 -3.35 6.64
N HIS A 77 -9.00 -4.27 5.69
CA HIS A 77 -10.06 -5.08 5.11
C HIS A 77 -11.09 -5.60 6.13
N GLY A 78 -12.37 -5.44 5.81
CA GLY A 78 -13.50 -5.79 6.67
C GLY A 78 -13.79 -4.80 7.80
N SER A 79 -13.12 -3.64 7.82
CA SER A 79 -13.26 -2.68 8.92
C SER A 79 -13.84 -1.33 8.55
N GLY A 80 -14.06 -1.06 7.26
CA GLY A 80 -14.72 0.14 6.76
C GLY A 80 -16.02 -0.16 6.01
N CYS A 81 -16.64 0.89 5.46
CA CYS A 81 -17.62 0.73 4.39
C CYS A 81 -16.92 0.31 3.08
N ALA A 82 -17.66 -0.14 2.07
CA ALA A 82 -17.09 -0.63 0.82
C ALA A 82 -16.20 0.38 0.07
N GLU A 83 -16.38 1.69 0.29
CA GLU A 83 -15.54 2.74 -0.30
C GLU A 83 -14.20 2.93 0.44
N HIS A 84 -14.23 2.77 1.77
CA HIS A 84 -13.09 2.99 2.64
C HIS A 84 -12.36 1.70 3.01
N ASP A 85 -12.84 0.54 2.57
CA ASP A 85 -12.23 -0.75 2.86
C ASP A 85 -11.07 -1.01 1.91
N THR A 86 -9.91 -1.36 2.46
CA THR A 86 -8.78 -1.79 1.62
C THR A 86 -9.04 -3.17 1.05
N ALA A 87 -8.77 -3.34 -0.24
CA ALA A 87 -8.65 -4.65 -0.87
C ALA A 87 -7.27 -4.76 -1.50
N GLU A 88 -6.46 -5.71 -1.02
CA GLU A 88 -5.14 -5.98 -1.59
C GLU A 88 -5.26 -6.42 -3.05
N GLN A 89 -4.36 -5.89 -3.88
CA GLN A 89 -4.31 -6.17 -5.31
C GLN A 89 -2.98 -6.84 -5.64
N VAL A 90 -3.07 -8.10 -6.09
CA VAL A 90 -1.93 -8.79 -6.71
C VAL A 90 -1.79 -8.31 -8.14
N VAL A 91 -0.64 -7.74 -8.48
CA VAL A 91 -0.42 -7.13 -9.79
C VAL A 91 0.85 -7.63 -10.46
N THR A 92 0.84 -7.56 -11.79
CA THR A 92 2.03 -7.84 -12.59
C THR A 92 2.99 -6.66 -12.55
N LEU A 93 4.29 -6.93 -12.69
CA LEU A 93 5.33 -5.90 -12.70
C LEU A 93 5.29 -4.99 -13.93
N ASP A 94 4.60 -5.40 -15.01
CA ASP A 94 4.43 -4.55 -16.19
C ASP A 94 3.24 -3.59 -16.05
N GLY A 95 2.27 -3.89 -15.17
CA GLY A 95 1.01 -3.15 -15.05
C GLY A 95 0.82 -2.35 -13.77
N PHE A 96 1.74 -2.45 -12.79
CA PHE A 96 1.55 -1.77 -11.51
C PHE A 96 1.64 -0.24 -11.61
N GLY A 97 2.38 0.30 -12.60
CA GLY A 97 2.50 1.75 -12.80
C GLY A 97 1.15 2.43 -13.04
N ASP A 98 0.34 1.89 -13.96
CA ASP A 98 -1.00 2.41 -14.27
C ASP A 98 -1.94 2.32 -13.05
N LEU A 99 -1.79 1.26 -12.24
CA LEU A 99 -2.53 1.15 -10.98
C LEU A 99 -2.13 2.26 -10.01
N LEU A 100 -0.84 2.56 -9.87
CA LEU A 100 -0.38 3.61 -8.97
C LEU A 100 -0.81 5.01 -9.45
N ASP A 101 -0.93 5.23 -10.76
CA ASP A 101 -1.45 6.48 -11.30
C ASP A 101 -2.93 6.73 -10.90
N ASP A 102 -3.72 5.68 -10.66
CA ASP A 102 -5.07 5.79 -10.07
C ASP A 102 -5.03 5.92 -8.53
N LEU A 103 -4.22 5.08 -7.87
CA LEU A 103 -4.25 4.95 -6.42
C LEU A 103 -3.57 6.11 -5.68
N GLU A 104 -2.48 6.67 -6.21
CA GLU A 104 -1.76 7.76 -5.52
C GLU A 104 -2.61 9.02 -5.32
N PRO A 105 -3.34 9.55 -6.33
CA PRO A 105 -4.23 10.69 -6.14
C PRO A 105 -5.37 10.38 -5.16
N ARG A 106 -5.93 9.17 -5.23
CA ARG A 106 -7.02 8.74 -4.33
C ARG A 106 -6.53 8.63 -2.89
N ALA A 107 -5.35 8.03 -2.69
CA ALA A 107 -4.71 7.95 -1.39
C ALA A 107 -4.47 9.34 -0.80
N ALA A 108 -4.02 10.29 -1.62
CA ALA A 108 -3.82 11.67 -1.20
C ALA A 108 -5.14 12.41 -0.87
N ALA A 109 -6.23 12.06 -1.53
CA ALA A 109 -7.54 12.70 -1.35
C ALA A 109 -8.31 12.20 -0.11
N HIS A 110 -7.97 11.03 0.44
CA HIS A 110 -8.66 10.52 1.62
C HIS A 110 -8.50 11.42 2.84
N ASP A 111 -9.61 11.71 3.53
CA ASP A 111 -9.59 12.33 4.85
C ASP A 111 -9.39 11.24 5.91
N LEU A 112 -8.23 11.28 6.57
CA LEU A 112 -7.87 10.38 7.66
C LEU A 112 -8.94 10.35 8.77
N ARG A 113 -9.53 11.51 9.09
CA ARG A 113 -10.57 11.58 10.12
C ARG A 113 -11.82 10.84 9.68
N ALA A 114 -12.25 11.02 8.43
CA ALA A 114 -13.42 10.34 7.88
C ALA A 114 -13.23 8.81 7.87
N LEU A 115 -12.02 8.32 7.59
CA LEU A 115 -11.70 6.88 7.67
C LEU A 115 -11.84 6.33 9.09
N ILE A 116 -11.29 7.05 10.08
CA ILE A 116 -11.42 6.69 11.50
C ILE A 116 -12.90 6.71 11.92
N GLU A 117 -13.64 7.75 11.56
CA GLU A 117 -15.06 7.86 11.88
C GLU A 117 -15.87 6.73 11.23
N CYS A 118 -15.58 6.39 9.98
CA CYS A 118 -16.21 5.28 9.27
C CYS A 118 -16.01 3.93 9.98
N ARG A 119 -14.80 3.67 10.48
CA ARG A 119 -14.47 2.44 11.22
C ARG A 119 -15.27 2.32 12.52
N TYR A 120 -15.34 3.40 13.29
CA TYR A 120 -15.86 3.34 14.67
C TYR A 120 -17.34 3.70 14.81
N PHE A 121 -17.89 4.48 13.87
CA PHE A 121 -19.27 4.97 13.93
C PHE A 121 -20.15 4.44 12.81
N GLY A 122 -19.59 3.69 11.84
CA GLY A 122 -20.32 3.03 10.77
C GLY A 122 -20.24 3.77 9.43
N PRO A 123 -20.96 3.27 8.40
CA PRO A 123 -20.82 3.77 7.03
C PRO A 123 -21.18 5.25 6.92
N CYS A 124 -20.38 5.94 6.11
CA CYS A 124 -20.54 7.34 5.70
C CYS A 124 -21.72 7.53 4.74
#